data_AF-A0A7S8CEI8-F1
#
_entry.id   AF-A0A7S8CEI8-F1
#
_cell.length_a   1.000
_cell.length_b   1.000
_cell.length_c   1.000
_cell.angle_alpha   90.00
_cell.angle_beta   90.00
_cell.angle_gamma   90.00
#
_symmetry.space_group_name_H-M   'P 1'
#
loop_
_entity.id
_entity.type
_entity.pdbx_description
1 polymer ?
#
loop_
_entity_poly.entity_id
_entity_poly.type
_entity_poly.pdbx_seq_one_letter_code
_entity_poly.pdbx_strand_id
1 'polypeptide(L)'
;MSTDYRNLSFESLQLTRSWHGIGELQLKINRYLPGANELTRGRILFPGGQLHKGYVIRHRSIELDKNGKQSENWSIVALPLKSWLLQRITEPPNGVGYDIIKSNTEDVMKHYVNTNTINP
;
A
#
# COMPACT_ATOMS: atom_id res chain seq x y z
N MET A 1 -28.28 -11.29 -13.27
CA MET A 1 -28.31 -10.63 -11.95
C MET A 1 -27.02 -9.82 -11.81
N SER A 2 -27.10 -8.50 -12.01
CA SER A 2 -25.95 -7.59 -11.87
C SER A 2 -25.91 -7.09 -10.43
N THR A 3 -25.03 -7.66 -9.60
CA THR A 3 -24.82 -7.19 -8.23
C THR A 3 -24.09 -5.86 -8.30
N ASP A 4 -24.79 -4.77 -7.96
CA ASP A 4 -24.23 -3.43 -7.92
C ASP A 4 -23.29 -3.30 -6.71
N TYR A 5 -21.98 -3.46 -6.93
CA TYR A 5 -20.94 -3.39 -5.88
C TYR A 5 -20.66 -1.95 -5.38
N ARG A 6 -21.52 -0.98 -5.70
CA ARG A 6 -21.27 0.45 -5.44
C ARG A 6 -21.28 0.86 -3.97
N ASN A 7 -21.74 0.01 -3.05
CA ASN A 7 -21.82 0.36 -1.63
C ASN A 7 -21.18 -0.72 -0.75
N LEU A 8 -19.84 -0.79 -0.75
CA LEU A 8 -19.13 -1.44 0.35
C LEU A 8 -19.27 -0.55 1.59
N SER A 9 -20.16 -0.92 2.52
CA SER A 9 -20.34 -0.18 3.77
C SER A 9 -19.19 -0.49 4.72
N PHE A 10 -18.23 0.43 4.86
CA PHE A 10 -17.14 0.33 5.84
C PHE A 10 -17.50 1.06 7.13
N GLU A 11 -16.98 0.59 8.27
CA GLU A 11 -17.19 1.26 9.56
C GLU A 11 -16.34 2.52 9.65
N SER A 12 -15.09 2.44 9.19
CA SER A 12 -14.21 3.61 9.10
C SER A 12 -13.16 3.46 8.00
N LEU A 13 -12.80 4.60 7.41
CA LEU A 13 -11.69 4.75 6.46
C LEU A 13 -10.89 5.99 6.86
N GLN A 14 -9.61 5.82 7.14
CA GLN A 14 -8.69 6.90 7.47
C GLN A 14 -7.54 6.93 6.46
N LEU A 15 -7.28 8.12 5.93
CA LEU A 15 -6.19 8.39 5.00
C LEU A 15 -5.21 9.37 5.63
N THR A 16 -3.99 8.91 5.90
CA THR A 16 -2.92 9.73 6.46
C THR A 16 -1.94 10.09 5.34
N ARG A 17 -1.91 11.37 4.97
CA ARG A 17 -0.91 11.89 4.01
C ARG A 17 0.38 12.26 4.73
N SER A 18 1.51 11.97 4.10
CA SER A 18 2.82 12.37 4.60
C SER A 18 3.65 12.97 3.46
N TRP A 19 4.18 14.17 3.70
CA TRP A 19 5.05 14.90 2.77
C TRP A 19 6.50 14.42 2.83
N HIS A 20 6.95 13.99 4.00
CA HIS A 20 8.33 13.52 4.25
C HIS A 20 8.40 12.01 4.53
N GLY A 21 7.28 11.30 4.43
CA GLY A 21 7.17 9.87 4.66
C GLY A 21 6.27 9.19 3.64
N ILE A 22 5.88 7.95 3.94
CA ILE A 22 5.05 7.15 3.03
C ILE A 22 3.57 7.53 3.14
N GLY A 23 3.07 7.77 4.35
CA GLY A 23 1.64 7.85 4.61
C GLY A 23 0.98 6.47 4.61
N GLU A 24 -0.32 6.41 4.86
CA GLU A 24 -1.02 5.14 5.07
C GLU A 24 -2.53 5.27 4.85
N LEU A 25 -3.17 4.12 4.68
CA LEU A 25 -4.61 3.94 4.68
C LEU A 25 -4.95 2.89 5.73
N GLN A 26 -5.86 3.24 6.63
CA GLN A 26 -6.47 2.31 7.59
C GLN A 26 -7.95 2.14 7.27
N LEU A 27 -8.41 0.91 7.20
CA LEU A 27 -9.77 0.55 6.85
C LEU A 27 -10.30 -0.45 7.88
N LYS A 28 -11.47 -0.16 8.45
CA LYS A 28 -12.19 -1.06 9.35
C LYS A 28 -13.50 -1.48 8.71
N ILE A 29 -13.71 -2.79 8.57
CA ILE A 29 -14.90 -3.36 7.94
C ILE A 29 -15.44 -4.57 8.70
N ASN A 30 -16.73 -4.84 8.56
CA ASN A 30 -17.30 -6.11 9.00
C ASN A 30 -16.84 -7.25 8.07
N ARG A 31 -16.33 -8.34 8.64
CA ARG A 31 -15.74 -9.48 7.91
C ARG A 31 -16.75 -10.28 7.07
N TYR A 32 -18.04 -10.14 7.35
CA TYR A 32 -19.12 -10.83 6.64
C TYR A 32 -19.61 -10.06 5.41
N LEU A 33 -19.05 -8.87 5.13
CA LEU A 33 -19.40 -8.13 3.92
C LEU A 33 -19.01 -8.91 2.66
N PRO A 34 -19.81 -8.83 1.58
CA PRO A 34 -19.44 -9.40 0.29
C PRO A 34 -18.07 -8.89 -0.17
N GLY A 35 -17.18 -9.81 -0.52
CA GLY A 35 -15.82 -9.47 -0.97
C GLY A 35 -14.85 -9.06 0.15
N ALA A 36 -15.26 -9.04 1.43
CA ALA A 36 -14.34 -8.76 2.54
C ALA A 36 -13.13 -9.71 2.50
N ASN A 37 -13.37 -10.99 2.21
CA ASN A 37 -12.33 -12.03 2.13
C ASN A 37 -11.20 -11.69 1.15
N GLU A 38 -11.51 -10.89 0.13
CA GLU A 38 -10.57 -10.41 -0.89
C GLU A 38 -9.61 -9.34 -0.36
N LEU A 39 -9.81 -8.79 0.84
CA LEU A 39 -8.90 -7.81 1.44
C LEU A 39 -7.70 -8.51 2.08
N THR A 40 -6.86 -9.14 1.27
CA THR A 40 -5.65 -9.85 1.71
C THR A 40 -4.37 -9.08 1.40
N ARG A 41 -3.29 -9.42 2.11
CA ARG A 41 -1.96 -8.83 1.91
C ARG A 41 -1.53 -8.93 0.44
N GLY A 42 -0.98 -7.84 -0.09
CA GLY A 42 -0.50 -7.73 -1.46
C GLY A 42 -1.53 -7.22 -2.47
N ARG A 43 -2.83 -7.25 -2.14
CA ARG A 43 -3.85 -6.67 -3.03
C ARG A 43 -3.88 -5.15 -2.96
N ILE A 44 -4.39 -4.54 -4.03
CA ILE A 44 -4.39 -3.09 -4.23
C ILE A 44 -5.80 -2.54 -4.03
N LEU A 45 -5.90 -1.46 -3.27
CA LEU A 45 -7.10 -0.69 -3.02
C LEU A 45 -7.04 0.64 -3.78
N PHE A 46 -8.18 1.03 -4.34
CA PHE A 46 -8.38 2.32 -5.00
C PHE A 46 -9.52 3.07 -4.30
N PRO A 47 -9.22 3.87 -3.25
CA PRO A 47 -10.24 4.59 -2.51
C PRO A 47 -11.09 5.48 -3.42
N GLY A 48 -12.41 5.35 -3.34
CA GLY A 48 -13.34 6.07 -4.20
C GLY A 48 -13.18 5.80 -5.70
N GLY A 49 -12.60 4.65 -6.10
CA GLY A 49 -12.38 4.29 -7.50
C GLY A 49 -11.26 5.07 -8.19
N GLN A 50 -10.44 5.82 -7.44
CA GLN A 50 -9.39 6.66 -8.01
C GLN A 50 -8.15 5.83 -8.36
N LEU A 51 -8.04 5.41 -9.62
CA LEU A 51 -6.95 4.53 -10.10
C LEU A 51 -5.53 5.11 -9.91
N HIS A 52 -5.42 6.44 -9.84
CA HIS A 52 -4.15 7.13 -9.58
C HIS A 52 -3.76 7.18 -8.08
N LYS A 53 -4.60 6.65 -7.18
CA LYS A 53 -4.38 6.62 -5.72
C LYS A 53 -4.42 5.18 -5.21
N GLY A 54 -3.53 4.34 -5.73
CA GLY A 54 -3.40 2.95 -5.31
C GLY A 54 -2.73 2.81 -3.93
N TYR A 55 -3.25 1.88 -3.13
CA TYR A 55 -2.65 1.47 -1.85
C TYR A 55 -2.53 -0.07 -1.81
N VAL A 56 -1.35 -0.59 -1.49
CA VAL A 56 -1.12 -2.03 -1.33
C VAL A 56 -1.37 -2.45 0.12
N ILE A 57 -2.21 -3.46 0.32
CA ILE A 57 -2.49 -4.03 1.64
C ILE A 57 -1.22 -4.66 2.20
N ARG A 58 -0.79 -4.20 3.37
CA ARG A 58 0.37 -4.74 4.08
C ARG A 58 -0.03 -5.74 5.15
N HIS A 59 -1.14 -5.49 5.82
CA HIS A 59 -1.60 -6.31 6.93
C HIS A 59 -3.13 -6.29 7.05
N ARG A 60 -3.69 -7.42 7.49
CA ARG A 60 -5.08 -7.56 7.94
C ARG A 60 -5.07 -8.24 9.30
N SER A 61 -5.67 -7.60 10.30
CA SER A 61 -5.86 -8.13 11.65
C SER A 61 -7.33 -8.27 12.00
N ILE A 62 -7.58 -9.11 13.00
CA ILE A 62 -8.83 -9.18 13.74
C ILE A 62 -8.50 -8.92 15.21
N GLU A 63 -9.22 -8.00 15.84
CA GLU A 63 -9.06 -7.78 17.28
C GLU A 63 -9.82 -8.87 18.05
N LEU A 64 -9.26 -9.28 19.19
CA LEU A 64 -9.96 -10.13 20.15
C LEU A 64 -10.67 -9.24 21.18
N ASP A 65 -11.87 -9.61 21.56
CA ASP A 65 -12.56 -8.96 22.68
C ASP A 65 -11.97 -9.41 24.03
N LYS A 66 -12.49 -8.82 25.13
CA LYS A 66 -12.03 -9.09 26.51
C LYS A 66 -12.19 -10.55 26.93
N ASN A 67 -13.01 -11.33 26.22
CA ASN A 67 -13.25 -12.74 26.48
C ASN A 67 -12.48 -13.65 25.50
N GLY A 68 -11.58 -13.08 24.68
CA GLY A 68 -10.80 -13.81 23.68
C GLY A 68 -11.58 -14.18 22.42
N LYS A 69 -12.82 -13.69 22.25
CA LYS A 69 -13.62 -13.95 21.05
C LYS A 69 -13.19 -12.97 19.95
N GLN A 70 -13.02 -13.51 18.74
CA GLN A 70 -12.71 -12.67 17.58
C GLN A 70 -13.84 -11.68 17.31
N SER A 71 -13.46 -10.41 17.12
CA SER A 71 -14.34 -9.35 16.66
C SER A 71 -14.97 -9.69 15.31
N GLU A 72 -16.11 -9.11 15.00
CA GLU A 72 -16.71 -9.20 13.67
C GLU A 72 -16.00 -8.29 12.66
N ASN A 73 -15.10 -7.42 13.13
CA ASN A 73 -14.42 -6.44 12.30
C ASN A 73 -12.98 -6.83 11.99
N TRP A 74 -12.61 -6.60 10.73
CA TRP A 74 -11.23 -6.60 10.28
C TRP A 74 -10.67 -5.19 10.25
N SER A 75 -9.43 -5.06 10.70
CA SER A 75 -8.60 -3.88 10.52
C SER A 75 -7.59 -4.16 9.41
N ILE A 76 -7.59 -3.33 8.39
CA ILE A 76 -6.72 -3.42 7.22
C ILE A 76 -5.81 -2.20 7.20
N VAL A 77 -4.51 -2.45 7.09
CA VAL A 77 -3.50 -1.41 6.89
C VAL A 77 -2.90 -1.57 5.51
N ALA A 78 -2.96 -0.49 4.73
CA ALA A 78 -2.40 -0.41 3.39
C ALA A 78 -1.49 0.81 3.25
N LEU A 79 -0.46 0.69 2.41
CA LEU A 79 0.48 1.77 2.13
C LEU A 79 0.34 2.20 0.66
N PRO A 80 0.53 3.48 0.32
CA PRO A 80 0.54 3.91 -1.08
C PRO A 80 1.59 3.15 -1.89
N LEU A 81 1.37 2.99 -3.20
CA LEU A 81 2.25 2.17 -4.06
C LEU A 81 3.73 2.64 -4.06
N LYS A 82 3.99 3.92 -3.77
CA LYS A 82 5.37 4.43 -3.56
C LYS A 82 6.15 3.66 -2.48
N SER A 83 5.46 2.97 -1.57
CA SER A 83 6.08 2.11 -0.55
C SER A 83 6.84 0.91 -1.10
N TRP A 84 6.63 0.50 -2.37
CA TRP A 84 7.44 -0.54 -3.00
C TRP A 84 8.91 -0.15 -3.12
N LEU A 85 9.21 1.15 -3.24
CA LEU A 85 10.59 1.63 -3.27
C LEU A 85 11.32 1.40 -1.94
N LEU A 86 10.60 1.26 -0.82
CA LEU A 86 11.22 0.89 0.47
C LEU A 86 11.74 -0.56 0.51
N GLN A 87 11.37 -1.38 -0.48
CA GLN A 87 11.80 -2.77 -0.57
C GLN A 87 13.00 -2.94 -1.52
N ARG A 88 13.60 -1.84 -1.98
CA ARG A 88 14.75 -1.85 -2.89
C ARG A 88 15.98 -1.37 -2.13
N ILE A 89 17.11 -2.01 -2.43
CA ILE A 89 18.43 -1.59 -2.00
C ILE A 89 19.09 -0.94 -3.22
N THR A 90 19.84 0.14 -2.99
CA THR A 90 20.62 0.79 -4.04
C THR A 90 21.97 0.12 -4.15
N GLU A 91 22.24 -0.56 -5.26
CA GLU A 91 23.50 -1.25 -5.51
C GLU A 91 24.38 -0.43 -6.49
N PRO A 92 25.69 -0.31 -6.23
CA PRO A 92 26.58 0.36 -7.17
C PRO A 92 26.79 -0.49 -8.44
N PRO A 93 27.05 0.15 -9.59
CA PRO A 93 27.43 -0.57 -10.80
C PRO A 93 28.68 -1.44 -10.60
N ASN A 94 28.81 -2.49 -11.42
CA ASN A 94 29.93 -3.41 -11.36
C ASN A 94 31.28 -2.68 -11.43
N GLY A 95 32.18 -2.98 -10.50
CA GLY A 95 33.55 -2.45 -10.48
C GLY A 95 33.70 -1.07 -9.84
N VAL A 96 32.63 -0.47 -9.31
CA VAL A 96 32.70 0.79 -8.54
C VAL A 96 32.09 0.63 -7.15
N GLY A 97 32.58 1.41 -6.18
CA GLY A 97 32.05 1.40 -4.80
C GLY A 97 30.79 2.23 -4.60
N TYR A 98 30.42 3.09 -5.57
CA TYR A 98 29.31 4.03 -5.46
C TYR A 98 28.65 4.27 -6.83
N ASP A 99 27.32 4.41 -6.83
CA ASP A 99 26.55 4.88 -7.99
C ASP A 99 26.44 6.42 -7.98
N ILE A 100 27.31 7.09 -8.73
CA ILE A 100 27.41 8.56 -8.77
C ILE A 100 26.99 9.07 -10.14
N ILE A 101 25.95 9.92 -10.15
CA ILE A 101 25.46 10.62 -11.35
C ILE A 101 25.39 12.13 -11.09
N LYS A 102 25.80 12.94 -12.08
CA LYS A 102 25.68 14.41 -12.06
C LYS A 102 24.72 14.85 -13.17
N SER A 103 23.49 15.17 -12.79
CA SER A 103 22.47 15.74 -13.69
C SER A 103 21.53 16.66 -12.88
N ASN A 104 20.46 17.14 -13.52
CA ASN A 104 19.36 17.77 -12.80
C ASN A 104 18.67 16.76 -11.85
N THR A 105 17.96 17.29 -10.85
CA THR A 105 17.35 16.48 -9.79
C THR A 105 16.40 15.40 -10.32
N GLU A 106 15.62 15.69 -11.37
CA GLU A 106 14.67 14.73 -11.92
C GLU A 106 15.38 13.53 -12.55
N ASP A 107 16.42 13.78 -13.35
CA ASP A 107 17.19 12.73 -14.01
C ASP A 107 17.96 11.87 -13.01
N VAL A 108 18.50 12.47 -11.95
CA VAL A 108 19.16 11.74 -10.86
C VAL A 108 18.17 10.79 -10.18
N MET A 109 16.95 11.25 -9.89
CA MET A 109 15.92 10.41 -9.26
C MET A 109 15.44 9.29 -10.20
N LYS A 110 15.25 9.60 -11.49
CA LYS A 110 14.88 8.60 -12.51
C LYS A 110 15.95 7.53 -12.68
N HIS A 111 17.23 7.90 -12.66
CA HIS A 111 18.36 6.96 -12.69
C HIS A 111 18.24 5.92 -11.57
N TYR A 112 18.10 6.36 -10.32
CA TYR A 112 18.00 5.42 -9.20
C TYR A 112 16.75 4.53 -9.25
N VAL A 113 15.60 5.07 -9.68
CA VAL A 113 14.38 4.26 -9.85
C VAL A 113 14.58 3.23 -10.97
N ASN A 114 15.15 3.65 -12.10
CA ASN A 114 15.38 2.76 -13.23
C ASN A 114 16.34 1.63 -12.85
N THR A 115 17.52 1.98 -12.36
CA THR A 115 18.59 1.03 -12.05
C THR A 115 18.25 0.11 -10.87
N ASN A 116 17.47 0.55 -9.87
CA ASN A 116 17.24 -0.28 -8.68
C ASN A 116 15.83 -0.88 -8.60
N THR A 117 14.90 -0.49 -9.48
CA THR A 117 13.50 -0.94 -9.42
C THR A 117 12.98 -1.52 -10.73
N ILE A 118 13.31 -0.90 -11.87
CA ILE A 118 12.78 -1.30 -13.18
C ILE A 118 13.72 -2.30 -13.85
N ASN A 119 15.01 -2.00 -13.88
CA ASN A 119 16.08 -2.78 -14.48
C ASN A 119 17.19 -3.05 -13.44
N PRO A 120 16.87 -3.77 -12.34
CA PRO A 120 17.83 -4.13 -11.29
C PRO A 120 18.93 -5.07 -11.77
#